data_AF-A0A2D5PEY2-F1
#
_entry.id   AF-A0A2D5PEY2-F1
#
_cell.length_a   1.000
_cell.length_b   1.000
_cell.length_c   1.000
_cell.angle_alpha   90.00
_cell.angle_beta   90.00
_cell.angle_gamma   90.00
#
_symmetry.space_group_name_H-M   'P 1'
#
loop_
_entity.id
_entity.type
_entity.pdbx_description
1 polymer ?
#
loop_
_entity_poly.entity_id
_entity_poly.type
_entity_poly.pdbx_seq_one_letter_code
_entity_poly.pdbx_strand_id
1 'polypeptide(L)'
;MLAIGLRDAKQYSNNPCLLARNLSDSSKDVYWVEEASLPCISCGDKTPMSLVSKKQLFALKKKYRVKDQVIKKLEDFYASNKTVLDLGKDDNLGSRILVQEIEQSILGSLKRKWRDTGASLMPYYDAETSGRIALHTSAIGPSSSGKSTIVAKVLKENFQGVVIWIFSPTATVDPVWKNLQAELGKKKVRLVDTKRIVAPIDLESEIGRGSVLVFDDQDAVLPENERYTSNLCSRAQYEGRHMTNRDGRGIVCFS
;
A
#
# COMPACT_ATOMS: atom_id res chain seq x y z
N MET A 1 -0.64 -12.59 7.18
CA MET A 1 0.81 -12.26 7.16
C MET A 1 1.29 -11.92 5.75
N LEU A 2 2.47 -11.30 5.60
CA LEU A 2 3.07 -10.96 4.31
C LEU A 2 3.99 -12.08 3.80
N ALA A 3 3.84 -12.47 2.54
CA ALA A 3 4.70 -13.42 1.84
C ALA A 3 5.38 -12.73 0.64
N ILE A 4 6.63 -13.08 0.36
CA ILE A 4 7.40 -12.50 -0.76
C ILE A 4 7.53 -13.56 -1.85
N GLY A 5 6.96 -13.28 -3.01
CA GLY A 5 6.89 -14.19 -4.15
C GLY A 5 5.70 -15.13 -4.10
N LEU A 6 5.15 -15.42 -5.29
CA LEU A 6 3.97 -16.27 -5.43
C LEU A 6 4.21 -17.70 -4.92
N ARG A 7 5.42 -18.23 -5.14
CA ARG A 7 5.79 -19.58 -4.72
C ARG A 7 5.69 -19.74 -3.21
N ASP A 8 6.22 -18.77 -2.46
CA ASP A 8 6.19 -18.81 -1.00
C ASP A 8 4.78 -18.54 -0.49
N ALA A 9 4.07 -17.58 -1.09
CA ALA A 9 2.69 -17.30 -0.73
C ALA A 9 1.77 -18.54 -0.88
N LYS A 10 1.97 -19.33 -1.95
CA LYS A 10 1.21 -20.57 -2.20
C LYS A 10 1.48 -21.70 -1.21
N GLN A 11 2.56 -21.63 -0.41
CA GLN A 11 2.78 -22.59 0.67
C GLN A 11 1.81 -22.37 1.83
N TYR A 12 1.25 -21.16 1.96
CA TYR A 12 0.39 -20.76 3.07
C TYR A 12 -1.06 -20.51 2.68
N SER A 13 -1.35 -20.24 1.40
CA SER A 13 -2.71 -20.02 0.91
C SER A 13 -2.86 -20.50 -0.52
N ASN A 14 -4.00 -21.13 -0.83
CA ASN A 14 -4.36 -21.48 -2.22
C ASN A 14 -4.68 -20.23 -3.06
N ASN A 15 -5.15 -19.16 -2.41
CA ASN A 15 -5.55 -17.91 -3.04
C ASN A 15 -4.85 -16.72 -2.35
N PRO A 16 -3.52 -16.56 -2.53
CA PRO A 16 -2.79 -15.44 -1.96
C PRO A 16 -3.23 -14.13 -2.62
N CYS A 17 -3.43 -13.08 -1.82
CA CYS A 17 -3.85 -11.77 -2.30
C CYS A 17 -2.61 -10.95 -2.66
N LEU A 18 -2.44 -10.57 -3.93
CA LEU A 18 -1.34 -9.71 -4.35
C LEU A 18 -1.56 -8.29 -3.83
N LEU A 19 -0.61 -7.75 -3.07
CA LEU A 19 -0.68 -6.39 -2.51
C LEU A 19 0.14 -5.40 -3.31
N ALA A 20 1.33 -5.79 -3.74
CA ALA A 20 2.23 -4.93 -4.49
C ALA A 20 3.10 -5.75 -5.44
N ARG A 21 3.33 -5.21 -6.64
CA ARG A 21 4.29 -5.75 -7.60
C ARG A 21 5.65 -5.13 -7.35
N ASN A 22 6.70 -5.92 -7.51
CA ASN A 22 8.05 -5.41 -7.59
C ASN A 22 8.41 -5.19 -9.05
N LEU A 23 8.57 -3.92 -9.43
CA LEU A 23 8.82 -3.49 -10.81
C LEU A 23 10.15 -4.01 -11.37
N SER A 24 11.09 -4.37 -10.49
CA SER A 24 12.40 -4.89 -10.89
C SER A 24 12.46 -6.42 -10.95
N ASP A 25 11.61 -7.10 -10.16
CA ASP A 25 11.69 -8.56 -9.98
C ASP A 25 10.36 -9.14 -9.48
N SER A 26 9.57 -9.71 -10.40
CA SER A 26 8.29 -10.35 -10.08
C SER A 26 8.36 -11.51 -9.08
N SER A 27 9.54 -12.12 -8.88
CA SER A 27 9.71 -13.15 -7.85
C SER A 27 9.63 -12.57 -6.43
N LYS A 28 9.72 -11.24 -6.30
CA LYS A 28 9.62 -10.48 -5.05
C LYS A 28 8.31 -9.70 -4.92
N ASP A 29 7.29 -10.07 -5.67
CA ASP A 29 5.94 -9.54 -5.48
C ASP A 29 5.46 -9.79 -4.04
N VAL A 30 4.75 -8.83 -3.47
CA VAL A 30 4.33 -8.87 -2.07
C VAL A 30 2.89 -9.35 -2.01
N TYR A 31 2.68 -10.46 -1.31
CA TYR A 31 1.38 -11.08 -1.11
C TYR A 31 0.94 -10.99 0.34
N TRP A 32 -0.36 -10.90 0.54
CA TRP A 32 -1.01 -11.22 1.79
C TRP A 32 -1.49 -12.67 1.76
N VAL A 33 -1.27 -13.37 2.86
CA VAL A 33 -1.78 -14.72 3.13
C VAL A 33 -2.40 -14.76 4.52
N GLU A 34 -3.23 -15.77 4.77
CA GLU A 34 -3.84 -16.01 6.07
C GLU A 34 -2.78 -16.22 7.17
N GLU A 35 -3.17 -16.02 8.42
CA GLU A 35 -2.24 -16.05 9.55
C GLU A 35 -1.71 -17.46 9.83
N ALA A 36 -0.42 -17.65 9.54
CA ALA A 36 0.43 -18.83 9.79
C ALA A 36 0.83 -19.07 11.26
N SER A 37 1.11 -20.31 11.67
CA SER A 37 1.93 -20.59 12.87
C SER A 37 3.38 -20.13 12.69
N LEU A 38 3.91 -20.25 11.47
CA LEU A 38 5.28 -19.87 11.12
C LEU A 38 5.34 -18.48 10.50
N PRO A 39 6.45 -17.75 10.69
CA PRO A 39 6.69 -16.51 9.97
C PRO A 39 6.90 -16.78 8.49
N CYS A 40 6.53 -15.81 7.69
CA CYS A 40 6.46 -15.91 6.24
C CYS A 40 7.59 -15.12 5.54
N ILE A 41 8.43 -14.44 6.34
CA ILE A 41 9.58 -13.65 5.91
C ILE A 41 10.83 -14.16 6.66
N SER A 42 11.94 -14.28 5.95
CA SER A 42 13.24 -14.62 6.52
C SER A 42 14.00 -13.40 7.05
N CYS A 43 14.76 -13.59 8.13
CA CYS A 43 15.71 -12.59 8.64
C CYS A 43 16.97 -12.45 7.76
N GLY A 44 17.22 -13.40 6.85
CA GLY A 44 18.43 -13.45 6.03
C GLY A 44 19.70 -13.33 6.88
N ASP A 45 20.61 -12.45 6.48
CA ASP A 45 21.89 -12.19 7.17
C ASP A 45 21.74 -11.29 8.42
N LYS A 46 20.53 -10.80 8.73
CA LYS A 46 20.30 -9.90 9.87
C LYS A 46 19.87 -10.68 11.10
N THR A 47 20.40 -10.30 12.26
CA THR A 47 19.94 -10.87 13.53
C THR A 47 18.47 -10.48 13.79
N PRO A 48 17.62 -11.42 14.26
CA PRO A 48 16.25 -11.12 14.67
C PRO A 48 16.11 -9.92 15.61
N MET A 49 17.12 -9.69 16.47
CA MET A 49 17.18 -8.54 17.37
C MET A 49 17.11 -7.18 16.67
N SER A 50 17.55 -7.07 15.41
CA SER A 50 17.44 -5.84 14.62
C SER A 50 15.99 -5.42 14.31
N LEU A 51 15.01 -6.32 14.50
CA LEU A 51 13.59 -6.05 14.31
C LEU A 51 12.96 -5.35 15.51
N VAL A 52 13.64 -5.34 16.66
CA VAL A 52 13.20 -4.65 17.87
C VAL A 52 13.98 -3.35 18.04
N SER A 53 13.27 -2.24 18.22
CA SER A 53 13.94 -0.93 18.36
C SER A 53 14.64 -0.80 19.71
N LYS A 54 15.75 -0.04 19.76
CA LYS A 54 16.45 0.29 21.01
C LYS A 54 15.52 0.93 22.06
N LYS A 55 14.56 1.76 21.62
CA LYS A 55 13.55 2.38 22.49
C LYS A 55 12.62 1.35 23.13
N GLN A 56 12.17 0.36 22.35
CA GLN A 56 11.35 -0.74 22.87
C GLN A 56 12.16 -1.60 23.84
N LEU A 57 13.40 -1.99 23.50
CA LEU A 57 14.26 -2.74 24.41
C LEU A 57 14.48 -2.02 25.75
N PHE A 58 14.74 -0.71 25.70
CA PHE A 58 14.90 0.11 26.90
C PHE A 58 13.62 0.16 27.75
N ALA A 59 12.46 0.31 27.12
CA ALA A 59 11.17 0.33 27.81
C ALA A 59 10.87 -1.03 28.49
N LEU A 60 11.10 -2.14 27.80
CA LEU A 60 10.93 -3.49 28.33
C LEU A 60 11.88 -3.76 29.50
N LYS A 61 13.16 -3.39 29.34
CA LYS A 61 14.17 -3.49 30.40
C LYS A 61 13.73 -2.77 31.67
N LYS A 62 13.23 -1.54 31.53
CA LYS A 62 12.75 -0.73 32.65
C LYS A 62 11.49 -1.30 33.28
N LYS A 63 10.53 -1.76 32.47
CA LYS A 63 9.25 -2.36 32.91
C LYS A 63 9.47 -3.60 33.77
N TYR A 64 10.36 -4.49 33.32
CA TYR A 64 10.63 -5.77 33.98
C TYR A 64 11.84 -5.78 34.92
N ARG A 65 12.51 -4.64 35.07
CA ARG A 65 13.71 -4.45 35.93
C ARG A 65 14.83 -5.46 35.61
N VAL A 66 15.02 -5.74 34.33
CA VAL A 66 16.00 -6.72 33.84
C VAL A 66 17.36 -6.04 33.61
N LYS A 67 18.47 -6.78 33.83
CA LYS A 67 19.84 -6.28 33.61
C LYS A 67 20.22 -6.35 32.13
N ASP A 68 21.15 -5.49 31.70
CA ASP A 68 21.67 -5.49 30.32
C ASP A 68 22.35 -6.81 29.89
N GLN A 69 22.82 -7.59 30.86
CA GLN A 69 23.40 -8.91 30.61
C GLN A 69 22.42 -9.88 29.94
N VAL A 70 21.12 -9.79 30.25
CA VAL A 70 20.09 -10.63 29.63
C VAL A 70 19.91 -10.28 28.15
N ILE A 71 19.95 -8.99 27.82
CA ILE A 71 19.85 -8.54 26.42
C ILE A 71 21.05 -9.02 25.62
N LYS A 72 22.27 -8.91 26.17
CA LYS A 72 23.48 -9.43 25.52
C LYS A 72 23.40 -10.94 25.27
N LYS A 73 22.96 -11.72 26.28
CA LYS A 73 22.75 -13.17 26.11
C LYS A 73 21.76 -13.50 25.00
N LEU A 74 20.71 -12.70 24.86
CA LEU A 74 19.71 -12.86 23.80
C LEU A 74 20.29 -12.48 22.41
N GLU A 75 21.07 -11.41 22.33
CA GLU A 75 21.80 -11.04 21.11
C GLU A 75 22.78 -12.14 20.67
N ASP A 76 23.57 -12.66 21.61
CA ASP A 76 24.51 -13.75 21.37
C ASP A 76 23.78 -15.05 20.96
N PHE A 77 22.63 -15.33 21.58
CA PHE A 77 21.79 -16.48 21.23
C PHE A 77 21.33 -16.40 19.77
N TYR A 78 20.75 -15.28 19.36
CA TYR A 78 20.28 -15.07 17.99
C TYR A 78 21.42 -14.92 16.95
N ALA A 79 22.64 -14.63 17.38
CA ALA A 79 23.83 -14.66 16.55
C ALA A 79 24.46 -16.07 16.44
N SER A 80 23.98 -17.03 17.23
CA SER A 80 24.52 -18.39 17.30
C SER A 80 23.57 -19.42 16.68
N ASN A 81 24.07 -20.64 16.46
CA ASN A 81 23.26 -21.78 16.00
C ASN A 81 22.60 -22.56 17.16
N LYS A 82 22.49 -21.95 18.35
CA LYS A 82 21.88 -22.61 19.52
C LYS A 82 20.36 -22.68 19.34
N THR A 83 19.77 -23.77 19.80
CA THR A 83 18.32 -23.99 19.78
C THR A 83 17.64 -23.64 21.11
N VAL A 84 18.41 -23.53 22.19
CA VAL A 84 17.91 -23.23 23.54
C VAL A 84 18.65 -22.02 24.09
N LEU A 85 17.88 -21.04 24.57
CA LEU A 85 18.39 -19.88 25.30
C LEU A 85 18.60 -20.27 26.77
N ASP A 86 19.85 -20.21 27.23
CA ASP A 86 20.19 -20.38 28.63
C ASP A 86 20.50 -19.03 29.30
N LEU A 87 19.63 -18.65 30.23
CA LEU A 87 19.79 -17.42 31.01
C LEU A 87 20.64 -17.62 32.28
N GLY A 88 20.88 -18.86 32.71
CA GLY A 88 21.62 -19.20 33.93
C GLY A 88 21.12 -18.44 35.16
N LYS A 89 22.03 -17.73 35.84
CA LYS A 89 21.71 -16.93 37.04
C LYS A 89 20.74 -15.77 36.80
N ASP A 90 20.53 -15.38 35.55
CA ASP A 90 19.59 -14.31 35.20
C ASP A 90 18.19 -14.83 34.85
N ASP A 91 17.97 -16.15 34.96
CA ASP A 91 16.67 -16.77 34.76
C ASP A 91 15.72 -16.46 35.92
N ASN A 92 14.93 -15.41 35.75
CA ASN A 92 13.86 -15.02 36.66
C ASN A 92 12.60 -14.67 35.85
N LEU A 93 11.47 -14.56 36.53
CA LEU A 93 10.18 -14.29 35.88
C LEU A 93 10.21 -13.04 34.99
N GLY A 94 10.86 -11.96 35.45
CA GLY A 94 10.99 -10.73 34.67
C GLY A 94 11.79 -10.93 33.38
N SER A 95 12.90 -11.67 33.45
CA SER A 95 13.70 -12.04 32.28
C SER A 95 12.90 -12.91 31.30
N ARG A 96 12.15 -13.91 31.78
CA ARG A 96 11.33 -14.80 30.95
C ARG A 96 10.23 -14.04 30.20
N ILE A 97 9.49 -13.17 30.91
CA ILE A 97 8.44 -12.34 30.28
C ILE A 97 9.06 -11.37 29.26
N LEU A 98 10.21 -10.77 29.59
CA LEU A 98 10.91 -9.87 28.66
C LEU A 98 11.32 -10.60 27.37
N VAL A 99 11.88 -11.81 27.48
CA VAL A 99 12.25 -12.63 26.31
C VAL A 99 11.01 -12.93 25.47
N GLN A 100 9.92 -13.34 26.10
CA GLN A 100 8.66 -13.64 25.41
C GLN A 100 8.10 -12.42 24.65
N GLU A 101 8.10 -11.23 25.26
CA GLU A 101 7.64 -10.02 24.59
C GLU A 101 8.56 -9.61 23.42
N ILE A 102 9.87 -9.82 23.55
CA ILE A 102 10.83 -9.60 22.46
C ILE A 102 10.55 -10.58 21.31
N GLU A 103 10.38 -11.86 21.59
CA GLU A 103 10.05 -12.89 20.60
C GLU A 103 8.74 -12.59 19.86
N GLN A 104 7.70 -12.20 20.59
CA GLN A 104 6.43 -11.79 19.98
C GLN A 104 6.59 -10.57 19.06
N SER A 105 7.43 -9.60 19.45
CA SER A 105 7.73 -8.42 18.63
C SER A 105 8.49 -8.78 17.35
N ILE A 106 9.45 -9.72 17.46
CA ILE A 106 10.21 -10.26 16.33
C ILE A 106 9.28 -11.01 15.39
N LEU A 107 8.52 -12.00 15.88
CA LEU A 107 7.56 -12.77 15.09
C LEU A 107 6.53 -11.86 14.42
N GLY A 108 5.96 -10.92 15.18
CA GLY A 108 5.01 -9.95 14.66
C GLY A 108 5.60 -9.04 13.59
N SER A 109 6.91 -8.78 13.62
CA SER A 109 7.62 -8.04 12.56
C SER A 109 7.89 -8.93 11.35
N LEU A 110 8.34 -10.17 11.54
CA LEU A 110 8.55 -11.14 10.46
C LEU A 110 7.25 -11.49 9.71
N LYS A 111 6.09 -11.40 10.36
CA LYS A 111 4.81 -11.63 9.69
C LYS A 111 4.26 -10.42 8.93
N ARG A 112 4.74 -9.21 9.20
CA ARG A 112 4.07 -7.96 8.76
C ARG A 112 5.00 -6.94 8.11
N LYS A 113 6.31 -7.13 8.18
CA LYS A 113 7.29 -6.16 7.71
C LYS A 113 8.30 -6.86 6.82
N TRP A 114 8.31 -6.44 5.57
CA TRP A 114 9.40 -6.72 4.66
C TRP A 114 10.22 -5.45 4.46
N ARG A 115 11.55 -5.57 4.47
CA ARG A 115 12.48 -4.45 4.31
C ARG A 115 13.53 -4.80 3.28
N ASP A 116 13.40 -4.22 2.10
CA ASP A 116 14.39 -4.32 1.03
C ASP A 116 14.62 -2.91 0.48
N THR A 117 15.85 -2.39 0.66
CA THR A 117 16.24 -1.05 0.20
C THR A 117 16.37 -0.97 -1.32
N GLY A 118 16.47 -2.11 -2.01
CA GLY A 118 16.49 -2.18 -3.46
C GLY A 118 15.13 -2.47 -4.08
N ALA A 119 14.08 -2.66 -3.27
CA ALA A 119 12.76 -2.98 -3.80
C ALA A 119 12.10 -1.76 -4.47
N SER A 120 11.59 -1.98 -5.68
CA SER A 120 10.82 -0.99 -6.42
C SER A 120 9.36 -1.43 -6.43
N LEU A 121 8.62 -1.10 -5.37
CA LEU A 121 7.25 -1.58 -5.17
C LEU A 121 6.20 -0.64 -5.75
N MET A 122 5.20 -1.23 -6.41
CA MET A 122 3.99 -0.56 -6.86
C MET A 122 2.77 -1.26 -6.26
N PRO A 123 1.87 -0.54 -5.56
CA PRO A 123 0.60 -1.09 -5.11
C PRO A 123 -0.16 -1.72 -6.29
N TYR A 124 -0.69 -2.91 -6.07
CA TYR A 124 -1.41 -3.64 -7.10
C TYR A 124 -2.91 -3.33 -7.01
N TYR A 125 -3.48 -3.01 -8.17
CA TYR A 125 -4.93 -2.90 -8.37
C TYR A 125 -5.32 -3.88 -9.47
N ASP A 126 -6.27 -4.76 -9.15
CA ASP A 126 -6.88 -5.62 -10.14
C ASP A 126 -8.07 -4.91 -10.80
N ALA A 127 -7.80 -4.19 -11.89
CA ALA A 127 -8.82 -3.46 -12.64
C ALA A 127 -9.97 -4.33 -13.14
N GLU A 128 -9.81 -5.65 -13.25
CA GLU A 128 -10.87 -6.57 -13.69
C GLU A 128 -11.92 -6.80 -12.60
N THR A 129 -11.51 -6.63 -11.34
CA THR A 129 -12.40 -6.80 -10.19
C THR A 129 -13.14 -5.53 -9.82
N SER A 130 -12.88 -4.40 -10.50
CA SER A 130 -13.45 -3.09 -10.16
C SER A 130 -14.97 -3.01 -10.23
N GLY A 131 -15.64 -3.96 -10.90
CA GLY A 131 -17.11 -4.08 -10.88
C GLY A 131 -17.66 -4.85 -9.69
N ARG A 132 -16.81 -5.57 -8.96
CA ARG A 132 -17.17 -6.44 -7.82
C ARG A 132 -16.69 -5.86 -6.51
N ILE A 133 -15.46 -5.36 -6.47
CA ILE A 133 -14.85 -4.72 -5.31
C ILE A 133 -14.59 -3.24 -5.58
N ALA A 134 -14.76 -2.42 -4.55
CA ALA A 134 -14.43 -1.01 -4.63
C ALA A 134 -12.91 -0.85 -4.59
N LEU A 135 -12.36 -0.18 -5.61
CA LEU A 135 -10.93 0.13 -5.74
C LEU A 135 -10.64 1.62 -5.53
N HIS A 136 -11.60 2.35 -4.94
CA HIS A 136 -11.45 3.78 -4.71
C HIS A 136 -10.30 4.07 -3.75
N THR A 137 -9.51 5.10 -4.05
CA THR A 137 -8.28 5.41 -3.31
C THR A 137 -8.21 6.89 -3.01
N SER A 138 -7.94 7.24 -1.75
CA SER A 138 -7.69 8.62 -1.36
C SER A 138 -6.21 8.87 -1.08
N ALA A 139 -5.63 9.90 -1.70
CA ALA A 139 -4.25 10.32 -1.50
C ALA A 139 -4.22 11.63 -0.70
N ILE A 140 -3.93 11.53 0.60
CA ILE A 140 -3.97 12.68 1.52
C ILE A 140 -2.56 13.09 1.92
N GLY A 141 -2.28 14.39 1.82
CA GLY A 141 -0.99 14.96 2.19
C GLY A 141 -0.89 16.44 1.81
N PRO A 142 0.08 17.17 2.38
CA PRO A 142 0.26 18.59 2.09
C PRO A 142 0.59 18.83 0.60
N SER A 143 0.45 20.06 0.13
CA SER A 143 0.90 20.46 -1.20
C SER A 143 2.38 20.09 -1.40
N SER A 144 2.73 19.66 -2.61
CA SER A 144 4.08 19.23 -2.98
C SER A 144 4.61 17.96 -2.28
N SER A 145 3.77 17.18 -1.59
CA SER A 145 4.17 15.88 -1.01
C SER A 145 4.29 14.73 -2.03
N GLY A 146 3.99 14.97 -3.31
CA GLY A 146 4.08 13.97 -4.38
C GLY A 146 2.82 13.13 -4.61
N LYS A 147 1.64 13.59 -4.14
CA LYS A 147 0.34 12.91 -4.33
C LYS A 147 0.04 12.60 -5.80
N SER A 148 0.03 13.62 -6.65
CA SER A 148 -0.23 13.48 -8.08
C SER A 148 0.78 12.53 -8.72
N THR A 149 2.06 12.61 -8.32
CA THR A 149 3.13 11.73 -8.81
C THR A 149 2.88 10.26 -8.48
N ILE A 150 2.52 9.93 -7.23
CA ILE A 150 2.27 8.53 -6.86
C ILE A 150 1.00 7.99 -7.53
N VAL A 151 -0.06 8.81 -7.61
CA VAL A 151 -1.31 8.44 -8.30
C VAL A 151 -1.05 8.21 -9.79
N ALA A 152 -0.33 9.09 -10.48
CA ALA A 152 0.03 8.91 -11.89
C ALA A 152 0.77 7.59 -12.15
N LYS A 153 1.72 7.22 -11.27
CA LYS A 153 2.43 5.94 -11.37
C LYS A 153 1.49 4.75 -11.15
N VAL A 154 0.63 4.80 -10.14
CA VAL A 154 -0.37 3.74 -9.88
C VAL A 154 -1.28 3.55 -11.10
N LEU A 155 -1.75 4.63 -11.70
CA LEU A 155 -2.60 4.61 -12.89
C LEU A 155 -1.91 3.95 -14.08
N LYS A 156 -0.67 4.36 -14.35
CA LYS A 156 0.13 3.82 -15.44
C LYS A 156 0.35 2.30 -15.32
N GLU A 157 0.69 1.84 -14.13
CA GLU A 157 1.09 0.44 -13.90
C GLU A 157 -0.11 -0.52 -13.77
N ASN A 158 -1.28 -0.04 -13.34
CA ASN A 158 -2.43 -0.90 -13.03
C ASN A 158 -3.63 -0.75 -13.98
N PHE A 159 -3.81 0.40 -14.60
CA PHE A 159 -5.04 0.73 -15.34
C PHE A 159 -4.76 0.86 -16.84
N GLN A 160 -4.15 -0.18 -17.41
CA GLN A 160 -3.93 -0.25 -18.86
C GLN A 160 -5.24 -0.57 -19.59
N GLY A 161 -5.44 0.08 -20.74
CA GLY A 161 -6.59 -0.15 -21.61
C GLY A 161 -7.88 0.59 -21.22
N VAL A 162 -7.97 1.18 -20.03
CA VAL A 162 -9.13 2.01 -19.61
C VAL A 162 -8.92 3.49 -19.95
N VAL A 163 -10.01 4.26 -19.97
CA VAL A 163 -9.94 5.72 -20.09
C VAL A 163 -9.79 6.31 -18.68
N ILE A 164 -8.81 7.18 -18.52
CA ILE A 164 -8.47 7.87 -17.29
C ILE A 164 -8.84 9.34 -17.45
N TRP A 165 -9.71 9.83 -16.58
CA TRP A 165 -10.14 11.22 -16.51
C TRP A 165 -9.44 11.90 -15.34
N ILE A 166 -8.70 12.96 -15.62
CA ILE A 166 -8.04 13.79 -14.62
C ILE A 166 -8.79 15.10 -14.50
N PHE A 167 -9.49 15.28 -13.38
CA PHE A 167 -10.15 16.51 -12.98
C PHE A 167 -9.23 17.28 -12.06
N SER A 168 -8.66 18.38 -12.54
CA SER A 168 -7.81 19.24 -11.74
C SER A 168 -7.86 20.69 -12.24
N PRO A 169 -7.79 21.70 -11.35
CA PRO A 169 -7.68 23.11 -11.74
C PRO A 169 -6.39 23.42 -12.50
N THR A 170 -5.43 22.49 -12.49
CA THR A 170 -4.13 22.58 -13.17
C THR A 170 -3.91 21.42 -14.14
N ALA A 171 -4.92 20.59 -14.45
CA ALA A 171 -4.77 19.37 -15.25
C ALA A 171 -3.97 19.56 -16.55
N THR A 172 -4.17 20.69 -17.23
CA THR A 172 -3.58 20.98 -18.56
C THR A 172 -2.19 21.63 -18.50
N VAL A 173 -1.75 22.05 -17.32
CA VAL A 173 -0.45 22.70 -17.09
C VAL A 173 0.47 21.87 -16.21
N ASP A 174 -0.08 21.04 -15.32
CA ASP A 174 0.69 20.20 -14.41
C ASP A 174 1.56 19.19 -15.19
N PRO A 175 2.89 19.21 -15.02
CA PRO A 175 3.80 18.29 -15.69
C PRO A 175 3.47 16.81 -15.44
N VAL A 176 2.99 16.45 -14.25
CA VAL A 176 2.69 15.06 -13.89
C VAL A 176 1.60 14.50 -14.81
N TRP A 177 0.50 15.24 -14.95
CA TRP A 177 -0.65 14.82 -15.75
C TRP A 177 -0.35 14.89 -17.26
N LYS A 178 0.41 15.90 -17.69
CA LYS A 178 0.87 16.00 -19.08
C LYS A 178 1.81 14.86 -19.46
N ASN A 179 2.72 14.47 -18.57
CA ASN A 179 3.63 13.35 -18.80
C ASN A 179 2.85 12.04 -18.86
N LEU A 180 1.90 11.81 -17.95
CA LEU A 180 1.02 10.63 -18.00
C LEU A 180 0.23 10.56 -19.32
N GLN A 181 -0.31 11.69 -19.79
CA GLN A 181 -0.99 11.77 -21.08
C GLN A 181 -0.04 11.56 -22.26
N ALA A 182 1.20 12.04 -22.18
CA ALA A 182 2.20 11.82 -23.23
C ALA A 182 2.57 10.32 -23.33
N GLU A 183 2.71 9.64 -22.20
CA GLU A 183 3.07 8.23 -22.15
C GLU A 183 1.93 7.29 -22.57
N LEU A 184 0.70 7.54 -22.10
CA LEU A 184 -0.46 6.68 -22.38
C LEU A 184 -1.30 7.14 -23.59
N GLY A 185 -1.10 8.36 -24.04
CA GLY A 185 -1.77 8.98 -25.17
C GLY A 185 -3.06 9.74 -24.83
N LYS A 186 -3.34 10.78 -25.62
CA LYS A 186 -4.52 11.67 -25.47
C LYS A 186 -5.87 10.96 -25.48
N LYS A 187 -5.98 9.81 -26.16
CA LYS A 187 -7.22 9.01 -26.21
C LYS A 187 -7.50 8.28 -24.90
N LYS A 188 -6.46 7.95 -24.14
CA LYS A 188 -6.56 7.21 -22.88
C LYS A 188 -6.59 8.13 -21.68
N VAL A 189 -5.88 9.25 -21.72
CA VAL A 189 -5.85 10.23 -20.62
C VAL A 189 -6.55 11.51 -21.04
N ARG A 190 -7.69 11.80 -20.41
CA ARG A 190 -8.48 13.02 -20.60
C ARG A 190 -8.16 13.99 -19.48
N LEU A 191 -7.65 15.16 -19.84
CA LEU A 191 -7.32 16.23 -18.90
C LEU A 191 -8.47 17.23 -18.90
N VAL A 192 -9.09 17.45 -17.74
CA VAL A 192 -10.22 18.35 -17.54
C VAL A 192 -9.82 19.43 -16.56
N ASP A 193 -9.80 20.68 -17.05
CA ASP A 193 -9.62 21.87 -16.22
C ASP A 193 -10.94 22.15 -15.48
N THR A 194 -10.95 21.87 -14.18
CA THR A 194 -12.15 21.98 -13.36
C THR A 194 -12.67 23.41 -13.23
N LYS A 195 -11.83 24.42 -13.46
CA LYS A 195 -12.24 25.85 -13.48
C LYS A 195 -13.14 26.19 -14.66
N ARG A 196 -13.15 25.35 -15.70
CA ARG A 196 -13.92 25.56 -16.94
C ARG A 196 -15.22 24.78 -16.97
N ILE A 197 -15.52 24.00 -15.93
CA ILE A 197 -16.77 23.24 -15.83
C ILE A 197 -17.89 24.21 -15.49
N VAL A 198 -18.83 24.39 -16.42
CA VAL A 198 -19.98 25.31 -16.28
C VAL A 198 -21.31 24.58 -16.09
N ALA A 199 -21.31 23.25 -16.15
CA ALA A 199 -22.49 22.41 -16.01
C ALA A 199 -22.12 21.07 -15.33
N PRO A 200 -23.09 20.38 -14.69
CA PRO A 200 -22.88 19.03 -14.19
C PRO A 200 -22.42 18.08 -15.29
N ILE A 201 -21.46 17.21 -14.95
CA ILE A 201 -20.99 16.14 -15.84
C ILE A 201 -21.68 14.85 -15.43
N ASP A 202 -22.27 14.13 -16.39
CA ASP A 202 -22.91 12.85 -16.13
C ASP A 202 -21.92 11.67 -16.18
N LEU A 203 -22.00 10.82 -15.17
CA LEU A 203 -21.08 9.70 -14.97
C LEU A 203 -21.24 8.60 -16.03
N GLU A 204 -22.42 8.43 -16.62
CA GLU A 204 -22.65 7.37 -17.59
C GLU A 204 -22.47 7.84 -19.03
N SER A 205 -23.15 8.92 -19.39
CA SER A 205 -23.22 9.40 -20.78
C SER A 205 -21.97 10.17 -21.23
N GLU A 206 -21.27 10.85 -20.33
CA GLU A 206 -20.07 11.64 -20.67
C GLU A 206 -18.77 10.95 -20.30
N ILE A 207 -18.67 10.39 -19.09
CA ILE A 207 -17.45 9.72 -18.61
C ILE A 207 -17.28 8.32 -19.21
N GLY A 208 -18.38 7.59 -19.31
CA GLY A 208 -18.39 6.21 -19.79
C GLY A 208 -18.02 5.18 -18.72
N ARG A 209 -18.69 4.03 -18.80
CA ARG A 209 -18.56 2.89 -17.86
C ARG A 209 -17.15 2.29 -17.87
N GLY A 210 -16.70 1.78 -16.72
CA GLY A 210 -15.38 1.16 -16.55
C GLY A 210 -14.19 2.11 -16.66
N SER A 211 -14.43 3.43 -16.62
CA SER A 211 -13.38 4.46 -16.62
C SER A 211 -12.76 4.64 -15.23
N VAL A 212 -11.61 5.30 -15.20
CA VAL A 212 -10.96 5.75 -13.96
C VAL A 212 -11.08 7.26 -13.87
N LEU A 213 -11.50 7.78 -12.72
CA LEU A 213 -11.58 9.21 -12.44
C LEU A 213 -10.56 9.55 -11.37
N VAL A 214 -9.88 10.68 -11.56
CA VAL A 214 -8.95 11.27 -10.61
C VAL A 214 -9.42 12.67 -10.35
N PHE A 215 -9.60 13.01 -9.10
CA PHE A 215 -9.92 14.36 -8.65
C PHE A 215 -8.73 14.89 -7.86
N ASP A 216 -7.96 15.76 -8.48
CA ASP A 216 -6.77 16.36 -7.86
C ASP A 216 -7.07 17.83 -7.57
N ASP A 217 -7.02 18.17 -6.28
CA ASP A 217 -7.25 19.52 -5.74
C ASP A 217 -8.69 20.04 -5.97
N GLN A 218 -9.67 19.34 -5.41
CA GLN A 218 -11.08 19.72 -5.49
C GLN A 218 -11.40 21.04 -4.78
N ASP A 219 -10.63 21.39 -3.75
CA ASP A 219 -10.86 22.59 -2.92
C ASP A 219 -10.33 23.88 -3.59
N ALA A 220 -9.53 23.78 -4.64
CA ALA A 220 -8.89 24.92 -5.31
C ALA A 220 -9.70 25.47 -6.51
N VAL A 221 -11.02 25.33 -6.47
CA VAL A 221 -11.94 25.81 -7.51
C VAL A 221 -13.00 26.76 -6.96
N LEU A 222 -13.73 27.44 -7.86
CA LEU A 222 -14.86 28.29 -7.47
C LEU A 222 -15.99 27.42 -6.88
N PRO A 223 -16.80 27.94 -5.94
CA PRO A 223 -17.80 27.13 -5.22
C PRO A 223 -18.81 26.38 -6.11
N GLU A 224 -19.21 26.97 -7.26
CA GLU A 224 -20.13 26.30 -8.18
C GLU A 224 -19.46 25.12 -8.90
N ASN A 225 -18.23 25.29 -9.34
CA ASN A 225 -17.43 24.23 -9.95
C ASN A 225 -17.15 23.10 -8.96
N GLU A 226 -16.89 23.46 -7.69
CA GLU A 226 -16.65 22.53 -6.59
C GLU A 226 -17.87 21.64 -6.37
N ARG A 227 -19.07 22.23 -6.41
CA ARG A 227 -20.33 21.47 -6.31
C ARG A 227 -20.43 20.42 -7.42
N TYR A 228 -20.08 20.76 -8.67
CA TYR A 228 -20.16 19.81 -9.78
C TYR A 228 -19.14 18.68 -9.66
N THR A 229 -17.88 19.00 -9.33
CA THR A 229 -16.81 18.00 -9.19
C THR A 229 -16.99 17.13 -7.96
N SER A 230 -17.44 17.69 -6.83
CA SER A 230 -17.74 16.97 -5.60
C SER A 230 -18.92 16.00 -5.79
N ASN A 231 -19.99 16.44 -6.47
CA ASN A 231 -21.10 15.56 -6.81
C ASN A 231 -20.67 14.41 -7.72
N LEU A 232 -19.89 14.71 -8.78
CA LEU A 232 -19.36 13.66 -9.67
C LEU A 232 -18.47 12.67 -8.91
N CYS A 233 -17.61 13.15 -8.01
CA CYS A 233 -16.75 12.32 -7.17
C CYS A 233 -17.57 11.41 -6.26
N SER A 234 -18.57 11.95 -5.57
CA SER A 234 -19.48 11.18 -4.73
C SER A 234 -20.20 10.10 -5.53
N ARG A 235 -20.79 10.45 -6.69
CA ARG A 235 -21.41 9.46 -7.58
C ARG A 235 -20.42 8.39 -8.03
N ALA A 236 -19.19 8.77 -8.41
CA ALA A 236 -18.17 7.81 -8.81
C ALA A 236 -17.78 6.85 -7.66
N GLN A 237 -17.77 7.31 -6.42
CA GLN A 237 -17.46 6.50 -5.23
C GLN A 237 -18.60 5.55 -4.82
N TYR A 238 -19.87 5.99 -4.94
CA TYR A 238 -21.02 5.18 -4.48
C TYR A 238 -21.68 4.36 -5.60
N GLU A 239 -21.80 4.93 -6.80
CA GLU A 239 -22.47 4.29 -7.95
C GLU A 239 -21.46 3.64 -8.90
N GLY A 240 -20.24 4.17 -8.98
CA GLY A 240 -19.28 3.87 -10.04
C GLY A 240 -18.95 2.38 -10.19
N ARG A 241 -18.81 1.64 -9.08
CA ARG A 241 -18.58 0.18 -9.10
C ARG A 241 -19.65 -0.57 -9.91
N HIS A 242 -20.90 -0.13 -9.82
CA HIS A 242 -22.03 -0.78 -10.48
C HIS A 242 -22.14 -0.41 -11.97
N MET A 243 -21.45 0.66 -12.40
CA MET A 243 -21.40 1.10 -13.80
C MET A 243 -20.34 0.34 -14.59
N THR A 244 -20.68 -0.91 -14.93
CA THR A 244 -19.74 -1.85 -15.55
C THR A 244 -19.72 -1.75 -17.08
N ASN A 245 -18.52 -1.87 -17.66
CA ASN A 245 -18.32 -2.02 -19.10
C ASN A 245 -18.58 -3.48 -19.54
N ARG A 246 -18.32 -3.78 -20.83
CA ARG A 246 -18.51 -5.13 -21.39
C ARG A 246 -17.64 -6.21 -20.73
N ASP A 247 -16.51 -5.81 -20.16
CA ASP A 247 -15.56 -6.70 -19.46
C ASP A 247 -15.90 -6.82 -17.96
N GLY A 248 -17.02 -6.26 -17.50
CA GLY A 248 -17.41 -6.27 -16.09
C GLY A 248 -16.63 -5.30 -15.21
N ARG A 249 -15.85 -4.38 -15.79
CA ARG A 249 -15.07 -3.38 -15.04
C ARG A 249 -15.95 -2.19 -14.67
N GLY A 250 -16.07 -1.93 -13.38
CA GLY A 250 -16.72 -0.73 -12.82
C GLY A 250 -15.80 0.49 -12.85
N ILE A 251 -16.38 1.64 -12.56
CA ILE A 251 -15.64 2.91 -12.45
C ILE A 251 -14.79 2.92 -11.16
N VAL A 252 -13.56 3.38 -11.27
CA VAL A 252 -12.63 3.55 -10.14
C VAL A 252 -12.37 5.03 -9.91
N CYS A 253 -12.25 5.44 -8.65
CA CYS A 253 -12.11 6.84 -8.25
C CYS A 253 -10.85 7.05 -7.41
N PHE A 254 -10.04 8.03 -7.78
CA PHE A 254 -8.91 8.54 -7.00
C PHE A 254 -9.21 9.97 -6.56
N SER A 255 -8.99 10.29 -5.29
CA SER A 255 -9.26 11.62 -4.69
C SER A 255 -8.13 12.09 -3.79
#